data_AF-J3CS90-F1
#
_entry.id   AF-J3CS90-F1
#
_cell.length_a   1.000
_cell.length_b   1.000
_cell.length_c   1.000
_cell.angle_alpha   90.00
_cell.angle_beta   90.00
_cell.angle_gamma   90.00
#
_symmetry.space_group_name_H-M   'P 1'
#
loop_
_entity.id
_entity.type
_entity.pdbx_description
1 polymer ?
#
loop_
_entity_poly.entity_id
_entity_poly.type
_entity_poly.pdbx_seq_one_letter_code
_entity_poly.pdbx_strand_id
1 'polypeptide(L)'
;MNKHVSPKMNRRAFVVGTAAIGAGLAIGLDLPFGGPAVVRAADGSPEVNAWVVVRPDDTVVIRIARSEMGQGSLTGLAQLVAEELECDWSKVTTEYPTPGQSVARKRAWGDFSTGGSR
;
A
#
# COMPACT_ATOMS: atom_id res chain seq x y z
N MET A 1 28.75 -34.62 2.30
CA MET A 1 28.28 -33.65 3.32
C MET A 1 27.55 -32.53 2.57
N ASN A 2 26.32 -32.76 2.11
CA ASN A 2 25.59 -31.82 1.25
C ASN A 2 24.54 -31.10 2.10
N LYS A 3 24.81 -29.86 2.47
CA LYS A 3 23.83 -29.00 3.14
C LYS A 3 22.86 -28.51 2.08
N HIS A 4 21.67 -29.10 2.03
CA HIS A 4 20.55 -28.53 1.30
C HIS A 4 20.18 -27.20 1.98
N VAL A 5 20.51 -26.09 1.32
CA VAL A 5 20.03 -24.77 1.73
C VAL A 5 18.59 -24.68 1.26
N SER A 6 17.64 -24.97 2.14
CA SER A 6 16.24 -24.60 1.91
C SER A 6 16.15 -23.08 1.94
N PRO A 7 15.75 -22.40 0.84
CA PRO A 7 15.53 -20.97 0.89
C PRO A 7 14.35 -20.72 1.85
N LYS A 8 14.60 -20.01 2.95
CA LYS A 8 13.52 -19.48 3.79
C LYS A 8 12.72 -18.51 2.91
N MET A 9 11.61 -18.98 2.34
CA MET A 9 10.67 -18.09 1.66
C MET A 9 10.13 -17.10 2.69
N ASN A 10 10.55 -15.85 2.58
CA ASN A 10 10.01 -14.76 3.37
C ASN A 10 8.62 -14.42 2.81
N ARG A 11 7.60 -14.26 3.66
CA ARG A 11 6.26 -13.82 3.24
C ARG A 11 6.31 -12.56 2.39
N ARG A 12 7.27 -11.66 2.67
CA ARG A 12 7.59 -10.48 1.84
C ARG A 12 7.98 -10.82 0.41
N ALA A 13 8.85 -11.81 0.21
CA ALA A 13 9.26 -12.26 -1.12
C ALA A 13 8.13 -13.03 -1.82
N PHE A 14 7.26 -13.69 -1.04
CA PHE A 14 6.08 -14.38 -1.55
C PHE A 14 5.00 -13.41 -2.02
N VAL A 15 4.62 -12.39 -1.22
CA VAL A 15 3.65 -11.34 -1.62
C VAL A 15 4.16 -10.55 -2.84
N VAL A 16 5.46 -10.28 -2.91
CA VAL A 16 6.09 -9.67 -4.09
C VAL A 16 6.11 -10.65 -5.28
N GLY A 17 6.24 -11.96 -5.04
CA GLY A 17 6.40 -12.98 -6.08
C GLY A 17 5.10 -13.60 -6.64
N THR A 18 4.03 -13.72 -5.84
CA THR A 18 2.77 -14.36 -6.26
C THR A 18 1.87 -13.46 -7.09
N ALA A 19 2.15 -12.16 -7.16
CA ALA A 19 1.48 -11.23 -8.06
C ALA A 19 1.72 -11.52 -9.55
N ALA A 20 2.71 -12.37 -9.89
CA ALA A 20 3.12 -12.63 -11.26
C ALA A 20 2.23 -13.62 -12.02
N ILE A 21 1.30 -14.34 -11.37
CA ILE A 21 0.51 -15.43 -12.01
C ILE A 21 -1.00 -15.13 -11.96
N GLY A 22 -1.46 -14.26 -12.86
CA GLY A 22 -2.57 -14.59 -13.76
C GLY A 22 -4.04 -14.32 -13.41
N ALA A 23 -4.44 -13.83 -12.22
CA ALA A 23 -5.89 -13.59 -11.99
C ALA A 23 -6.30 -12.40 -11.08
N GLY A 24 -5.36 -11.58 -10.62
CA GLY A 24 -5.70 -10.36 -9.89
C GLY A 24 -4.70 -10.06 -8.78
N LEU A 25 -3.65 -9.31 -9.12
CA LEU A 25 -2.82 -8.61 -8.15
C LEU A 25 -1.93 -7.62 -8.91
N ALA A 26 -2.23 -6.33 -8.81
CA ALA A 26 -1.40 -5.27 -9.36
C ALA A 26 -0.41 -4.83 -8.28
N ILE A 27 0.85 -5.29 -8.32
CA ILE A 27 1.93 -4.66 -7.56
C ILE A 27 3.19 -4.60 -8.42
N GLY A 28 3.71 -3.38 -8.53
CA GLY A 28 4.87 -3.01 -9.32
C GLY A 28 6.10 -3.81 -8.92
N LEU A 29 6.74 -4.37 -9.94
CA LEU A 29 8.05 -4.99 -9.86
C LEU A 29 8.87 -4.29 -10.94
N ASP A 30 9.98 -3.65 -10.55
CA ASP A 30 10.91 -3.08 -11.52
C ASP A 30 11.73 -4.26 -12.06
N LEU A 31 11.08 -5.01 -12.95
CA LEU A 31 11.74 -6.07 -13.68
C LEU A 31 12.70 -5.37 -14.65
N PRO A 32 14.01 -5.73 -14.65
CA PRO A 32 14.97 -5.21 -15.63
C PRO A 32 14.59 -5.56 -17.08
N PHE A 33 13.51 -6.32 -17.27
CA PHE A 33 12.91 -6.72 -18.54
C PHE A 33 11.45 -6.25 -18.71
N GLY A 34 11.13 -5.03 -18.28
CA GLY A 34 9.87 -4.36 -18.69
C GLY A 34 8.63 -4.72 -17.86
N GLY A 35 8.78 -4.75 -16.54
CA GLY A 35 7.65 -4.87 -15.61
C GLY A 35 6.87 -3.55 -15.45
N PRO A 36 5.62 -3.59 -14.94
CA PRO A 36 4.87 -2.38 -14.65
C PRO A 36 5.62 -1.51 -13.63
N ALA A 37 5.79 -0.23 -13.96
CA ALA A 37 6.58 0.71 -13.17
C ALA A 37 6.17 0.68 -11.69
N VAL A 38 7.13 0.41 -10.80
CA VAL A 38 6.95 0.52 -9.35
C VAL A 38 6.66 1.98 -9.05
N VAL A 39 5.42 2.29 -8.69
CA VAL A 39 5.12 3.61 -8.14
C VAL A 39 5.88 3.71 -6.81
N ARG A 40 6.59 4.82 -6.63
CA ARG A 40 7.39 5.11 -5.44
C ARG A 40 6.74 6.29 -4.73
N ALA A 41 6.67 6.21 -3.40
CA ALA A 41 6.29 7.37 -2.61
C ALA A 41 7.36 8.47 -2.72
N ALA A 42 7.07 9.67 -2.23
CA ALA A 42 7.99 10.81 -2.32
C ALA A 42 9.35 10.56 -1.64
N ASP A 43 9.42 9.63 -0.70
CA ASP A 43 10.63 9.19 0.01
C ASP A 43 11.35 8.01 -0.68
N GLY A 44 10.90 7.58 -1.85
CA GLY A 44 11.48 6.46 -2.59
C GLY A 44 11.08 5.07 -2.07
N SER A 45 10.20 4.98 -1.06
CA SER A 45 9.68 3.70 -0.58
C SER A 45 8.77 3.02 -1.63
N PRO A 46 8.77 1.68 -1.70
CA PRO A 46 7.87 0.94 -2.58
C PRO A 46 6.42 1.24 -2.19
N GLU A 47 5.64 1.74 -3.14
CA GLU A 47 4.22 2.00 -2.96
C GLU A 47 3.44 0.78 -3.48
N VAL A 48 2.67 0.13 -2.60
CA VAL A 48 1.86 -1.04 -2.95
C VAL A 48 0.80 -0.62 -3.98
N ASN A 49 0.18 0.54 -3.74
CA ASN A 49 -0.70 1.26 -4.64
C ASN A 49 -0.86 2.71 -4.16
N ALA A 50 -1.65 3.54 -4.86
CA ALA A 50 -1.92 4.94 -4.47
C ALA A 50 -2.38 5.13 -3.00
N TRP A 51 -2.88 4.09 -2.35
CA TRP A 51 -3.51 4.13 -1.03
C TRP A 51 -2.61 3.61 0.08
N VAL A 52 -1.67 2.71 -0.20
CA VAL A 52 -0.85 2.04 0.82
C VAL A 52 0.64 2.14 0.48
N VAL A 53 1.42 2.65 1.43
CA VAL A 53 2.88 2.68 1.37
C VAL A 53 3.45 1.82 2.50
N VAL A 54 4.39 0.95 2.16
CA VAL A 54 5.12 0.15 3.16
C VAL A 54 6.56 0.63 3.16
N ARG A 55 6.99 1.27 4.24
CA ARG A 55 8.34 1.80 4.39
C ARG A 55 9.33 0.68 4.77
N PRO A 56 10.64 0.89 4.56
CA PRO A 56 11.67 -0.11 4.89
C PRO A 56 11.74 -0.51 6.37
N ASP A 57 11.22 0.31 7.29
CA ASP A 57 11.16 0.08 8.74
C ASP A 57 9.88 -0.64 9.21
N ASP A 58 9.10 -1.14 8.25
CA ASP A 58 7.77 -1.75 8.39
C ASP A 58 6.65 -0.77 8.79
N THR A 59 6.89 0.54 8.71
CA THR A 59 5.81 1.52 8.86
C THR A 59 4.84 1.42 7.68
N VAL A 60 3.54 1.26 7.97
CA VAL A 60 2.48 1.19 6.98
C VAL A 60 1.72 2.52 6.98
N VAL A 61 1.82 3.27 5.88
CA VAL A 61 1.09 4.52 5.69
C VAL A 61 -0.15 4.25 4.84
N ILE A 62 -1.32 4.54 5.41
CA ILE A 62 -2.62 4.35 4.75
C ILE A 62 -3.17 5.74 4.41
N ARG A 63 -3.34 6.01 3.11
CA ARG A 63 -3.88 7.28 2.64
C ARG A 63 -5.39 7.23 2.60
N ILE A 64 -6.04 8.18 3.26
CA ILE A 64 -7.51 8.27 3.31
C ILE A 64 -7.90 9.64 2.80
N ALA A 65 -8.63 9.69 1.68
CA ALA A 65 -9.00 10.95 1.04
C ALA A 65 -10.27 11.57 1.62
N ARG A 66 -11.06 10.81 2.38
CA ARG A 66 -12.35 11.23 2.92
C ARG A 66 -12.15 12.06 4.18
N SER A 67 -12.67 13.28 4.19
CA SER A 67 -12.62 14.17 5.35
C SER A 67 -13.28 13.53 6.58
N GLU A 68 -12.61 13.68 7.72
CA GLU A 68 -13.02 13.17 9.02
C GLU A 68 -13.34 14.33 9.96
N MET A 69 -14.46 14.24 10.69
CA MET A 69 -14.93 15.24 11.66
C MET A 69 -15.47 14.60 12.96
N GLY A 70 -14.92 13.45 13.36
CA GLY A 70 -15.28 12.72 14.60
C GLY A 70 -16.12 11.44 14.41
N GLN A 71 -16.44 11.03 13.18
CA GLN A 71 -17.18 9.79 12.92
C GLN A 71 -16.33 8.50 13.01
N GLY A 72 -15.01 8.61 13.08
CA GLY A 72 -14.10 7.47 13.23
C GLY A 72 -13.76 6.71 11.94
N SER A 73 -14.11 7.24 10.77
CA SER A 73 -13.83 6.58 9.48
C SER A 73 -12.34 6.35 9.24
N LEU A 74 -11.48 7.28 9.68
CA LEU A 74 -10.03 7.18 9.50
C LEU A 74 -9.48 5.94 10.24
N THR A 75 -9.83 5.79 11.52
CA THR A 75 -9.42 4.63 12.33
C THR A 75 -10.00 3.33 11.79
N GLY A 76 -11.30 3.31 11.48
CA GLY A 76 -11.97 2.09 10.99
C GLY A 76 -11.39 1.59 9.67
N LEU A 77 -11.16 2.49 8.70
CA LEU A 77 -10.51 2.13 7.44
C LEU A 77 -9.07 1.67 7.64
N ALA A 78 -8.33 2.29 8.56
CA ALA A 78 -6.98 1.87 8.87
C ALA A 78 -6.94 0.46 9.48
N GLN A 79 -7.88 0.13 10.37
CA GLN A 79 -7.98 -1.21 10.97
C GLN A 79 -8.24 -2.29 9.92
N LEU A 80 -9.19 -2.05 9.00
CA LEU A 80 -9.50 -3.01 7.92
C LEU A 80 -8.26 -3.31 7.06
N VAL A 81 -7.50 -2.28 6.69
CA VAL A 81 -6.28 -2.46 5.90
C VAL A 81 -5.19 -3.14 6.72
N ALA A 82 -5.06 -2.82 8.00
CA ALA A 82 -4.07 -3.44 8.87
C ALA A 82 -4.33 -4.94 9.08
N GLU A 83 -5.61 -5.32 9.23
CA GLU A 83 -6.06 -6.71 9.31
C GLU A 83 -5.75 -7.49 8.02
N GLU A 84 -6.07 -6.91 6.85
CA GLU A 84 -5.81 -7.56 5.55
C GLU A 84 -4.31 -7.73 5.28
N LEU A 85 -3.49 -6.78 5.71
CA LEU A 85 -2.02 -6.82 5.52
C LEU A 85 -1.28 -7.62 6.60
N GLU A 86 -1.97 -8.11 7.64
CA GLU A 86 -1.38 -8.71 8.83
C GLU A 86 -0.22 -7.87 9.40
N CYS A 87 -0.37 -6.54 9.50
CA CYS A 87 0.70 -5.64 9.93
C CYS A 87 0.57 -5.22 11.41
N ASP A 88 1.70 -4.82 12.00
CA ASP A 88 1.74 -4.34 13.39
C ASP A 88 1.02 -2.99 13.50
N TRP A 89 -0.10 -2.97 14.21
CA TRP A 89 -0.92 -1.77 14.44
C TRP A 89 -0.11 -0.60 15.02
N SER A 90 0.91 -0.87 15.84
CA SER A 90 1.77 0.18 16.42
C SER A 90 2.60 0.93 15.37
N LYS A 91 2.75 0.35 14.18
CA LYS A 91 3.47 0.91 13.03
C LYS A 91 2.53 1.42 11.91
N VAL A 92 1.23 1.42 12.15
CA VAL A 92 0.25 1.95 11.19
C VAL A 92 0.07 3.44 11.42
N THR A 93 0.16 4.20 10.33
CA THR A 93 -0.14 5.63 10.33
C THR A 93 -1.06 5.97 9.17
N THR A 94 -1.79 7.08 9.30
CA THR A 94 -2.69 7.56 8.25
C THR A 94 -2.24 8.92 7.76
N GLU A 95 -2.43 9.15 6.46
CA GLU A 95 -2.15 10.44 5.83
C GLU A 95 -3.31 10.86 4.95
N TYR A 96 -3.54 12.17 4.85
CA TYR A 96 -4.39 12.71 3.81
C TYR A 96 -3.55 12.97 2.56
N PRO A 97 -3.92 12.39 1.40
CA PRO A 97 -3.31 12.81 0.15
C PRO A 97 -3.65 14.29 -0.11
N THR A 98 -2.75 15.04 -0.73
CA THR A 98 -3.05 16.44 -1.08
C THR A 98 -3.83 16.52 -2.39
N PRO A 99 -4.66 17.56 -2.60
CA PRO A 99 -5.30 17.81 -3.89
C PRO A 99 -4.29 17.93 -5.04
N GLY A 100 -3.13 18.53 -4.78
CA GLY A 100 -2.04 18.64 -5.76
C GLY A 100 -1.48 17.28 -6.18
N GLN A 101 -1.21 16.38 -5.22
CA GLN A 101 -0.81 15.00 -5.52
C GLN A 101 -1.89 14.25 -6.30
N SER A 102 -3.17 14.47 -5.98
CA SER A 102 -4.29 13.84 -6.69
C SER A 102 -4.33 14.26 -8.16
N VAL A 103 -4.23 15.56 -8.45
CA VAL A 103 -4.18 16.06 -9.84
C VAL A 103 -2.98 15.49 -10.60
N ALA A 104 -1.79 15.51 -9.99
CA ALA A 104 -0.57 14.98 -10.61
C ALA A 104 -0.68 13.48 -10.96
N ARG A 105 -1.48 12.73 -10.20
CA ARG A 105 -1.73 11.30 -10.40
C ARG A 105 -3.09 11.01 -11.06
N LYS A 106 -3.54 11.89 -11.96
CA LYS A 106 -4.78 11.72 -12.75
C LYS A 106 -6.03 11.49 -11.89
N ARG A 107 -6.10 12.17 -10.73
CA ARG A 107 -7.18 12.09 -9.73
C ARG A 107 -7.39 10.69 -9.15
N ALA A 108 -6.29 9.97 -8.87
CA ALA A 108 -6.33 8.61 -8.32
C ALA A 108 -7.17 8.46 -7.02
N TRP A 109 -7.29 9.52 -6.22
CA TRP A 109 -8.07 9.51 -4.98
C TRP A 109 -9.49 10.09 -5.12
N GLY A 110 -9.88 10.52 -6.32
CA GLY A 110 -11.21 11.06 -6.58
C GLY A 110 -11.51 12.34 -5.79
N ASP A 111 -12.73 12.40 -5.26
CA ASP A 111 -13.24 13.49 -4.44
C ASP A 111 -12.98 13.25 -2.95
N PHE A 112 -12.79 14.33 -2.21
CA PHE A 112 -12.37 14.32 -0.80
C PHE A 112 -13.55 14.56 0.14
N SER A 113 -14.74 14.83 -0.39
CA SER A 113 -15.95 15.11 0.40
C SER A 113 -16.45 13.87 1.12
N THR A 114 -16.93 14.04 2.34
CA THR A 114 -17.65 13.02 3.10
C THR A 114 -19.09 13.44 3.24
N GLY A 115 -20.02 12.59 2.80
CA GLY A 115 -21.44 12.85 2.89
C GLY A 115 -22.26 11.72 2.26
N GLY A 116 -23.51 11.57 2.70
CA GLY A 116 -24.43 10.56 2.17
C GLY A 116 -24.08 9.11 2.56
N SER A 117 -23.34 8.90 3.65
CA SER A 117 -22.98 7.57 4.18
C SER A 117 -22.29 6.63 3.17
N ARG A 118 -21.45 7.21 2.31
CA ARG A 118 -20.61 6.52 1.31
C ARG A 118 -19.14 6.84 1.53
#